data_AF-A0A364NIM1-F1
#
_entry.id   AF-A0A364NIM1-F1
#
_cell.length_a   1.000
_cell.length_b   1.000
_cell.length_c   1.000
_cell.angle_alpha   90.00
_cell.angle_beta   90.00
_cell.angle_gamma   90.00
#
_symmetry.space_group_name_H-M   'P 1'
#
loop_
_entity.id
_entity.type
_entity.pdbx_description
1 polymer ?
#
loop_
_entity_poly.entity_id
_entity_poly.type
_entity_poly.pdbx_seq_one_letter_code
_entity_poly.pdbx_strand_id
1 'polypeptide(L)'
;MGQRKLHGQLGMTAVLHKWGQKLTRHVHLHCLIPAGVITSSQSWIDRNKGYLLPVKALSKRFRGLLVSALRETKVNGGFSSICTDDFDRVLRQLMNKPWCVYSKAAIQYRETLVNYLARYSHRIGLSNHRLLESPPNRVTLAYHDYRAARNGKLHLTPEELVRRFLLHVLPKGFMRIRLYGFLSNAIKRRCLLLIREQLGQELKVESDQVEQVVSSSHAHCPSCGHEPVTCLGEYSSESMTLHNEASLALLNSS
;
A
#
# COMPACT_ATOMS: atom_id res chain seq x y z
N MET A 1 -19.08 -2.19 9.81
CA MET A 1 -20.19 -1.37 9.24
C MET A 1 -20.94 -2.13 8.15
N GLY A 2 -20.26 -2.88 7.28
CA GLY A 2 -20.91 -3.74 6.26
C GLY A 2 -21.96 -4.69 6.83
N GLN A 3 -21.59 -5.55 7.77
CA GLN A 3 -22.52 -6.51 8.37
C GLN A 3 -23.75 -5.87 9.05
N ARG A 4 -23.56 -4.75 9.76
CA ARG A 4 -24.66 -4.12 10.54
C ARG A 4 -25.62 -3.25 9.73
N LYS A 5 -25.18 -2.70 8.59
CA LYS A 5 -26.03 -1.80 7.78
C LYS A 5 -26.43 -2.42 6.44
N LEU A 6 -25.63 -3.33 5.92
CA LEU A 6 -25.75 -3.88 4.55
C LEU A 6 -25.99 -5.38 4.56
N HIS A 7 -26.02 -6.01 5.74
CA HIS A 7 -26.23 -7.45 5.92
C HIS A 7 -25.30 -8.32 5.04
N GLY A 8 -24.08 -7.84 4.81
CA GLY A 8 -23.11 -8.53 3.96
C GLY A 8 -21.66 -8.14 4.27
N GLN A 9 -20.74 -8.88 3.66
CA GLN A 9 -19.31 -8.70 3.75
C GLN A 9 -18.84 -7.69 2.69
N LEU A 10 -18.11 -6.66 3.14
CA LEU A 10 -17.44 -5.71 2.26
C LEU A 10 -16.10 -6.28 1.78
N GLY A 11 -15.59 -5.76 0.66
CA GLY A 11 -14.22 -5.98 0.19
C GLY A 11 -13.40 -4.71 0.37
N MET A 12 -12.10 -4.83 0.62
CA MET A 12 -11.22 -3.65 0.62
C MET A 12 -9.80 -4.02 0.20
N THR A 13 -9.20 -3.18 -0.64
CA THR A 13 -7.76 -3.15 -0.88
C THR A 13 -7.19 -1.95 -0.12
N ALA A 14 -6.27 -2.16 0.81
CA ALA A 14 -5.62 -1.09 1.55
C ALA A 14 -4.11 -1.06 1.25
N VAL A 15 -3.58 0.16 1.06
CA VAL A 15 -2.16 0.42 0.84
C VAL A 15 -1.66 1.32 1.96
N LEU A 16 -0.64 0.86 2.68
CA LEU A 16 0.06 1.63 3.69
C LEU A 16 1.01 2.63 3.04
N HIS A 17 0.82 3.90 3.39
CA HIS A 17 1.70 5.00 3.03
C HIS A 17 2.33 5.59 4.30
N LYS A 18 3.64 5.82 4.32
CA LYS A 18 4.37 6.23 5.54
C LYS A 18 5.13 7.55 5.44
N TRP A 19 5.22 8.15 4.27
CA TRP A 19 6.06 9.33 4.02
C TRP A 19 5.25 10.54 3.56
N GLY A 20 5.80 11.71 3.80
CA GLY A 20 5.42 12.92 3.08
C GLY A 20 6.45 13.24 2.00
N GLN A 21 6.21 14.32 1.24
CA GLN A 21 7.19 14.82 0.27
C GLN A 21 8.57 15.05 0.94
N LYS A 22 8.62 15.59 2.16
CA LYS A 22 9.89 15.84 2.88
C LYS A 22 10.53 14.58 3.51
N LEU A 23 10.07 13.37 3.17
CA LEU A 23 10.46 12.07 3.77
C LEU A 23 10.26 11.97 5.29
N THR A 24 9.50 12.90 5.88
CA THR A 24 9.10 12.81 7.28
C THR A 24 7.99 11.76 7.45
N ARG A 25 7.83 11.24 8.67
CA ARG A 25 6.80 10.25 8.99
C ARG A 25 5.40 10.83 8.80
N HIS A 26 4.63 10.23 7.90
CA HIS A 26 3.26 10.58 7.57
C HIS A 26 2.46 9.32 7.24
N VAL A 27 2.06 8.62 8.30
CA VAL A 27 1.43 7.30 8.21
C VAL A 27 -0.07 7.43 7.94
N HIS A 28 -0.53 6.89 6.82
CA HIS A 28 -1.94 6.81 6.46
C HIS A 28 -2.23 5.62 5.52
N LEU A 29 -3.51 5.33 5.33
CA LEU A 29 -3.98 4.26 4.45
C LEU A 29 -4.72 4.85 3.25
N HIS A 30 -4.41 4.35 2.06
CA HIS A 30 -5.27 4.50 0.90
C HIS A 30 -6.10 3.23 0.74
N CYS A 31 -7.43 3.37 0.71
CA CYS A 31 -8.33 2.23 0.64
C CYS A 31 -9.25 2.32 -0.58
N LEU A 32 -9.27 1.26 -1.39
CA LEU A 32 -10.29 1.04 -2.40
C LEU A 32 -11.31 0.04 -1.87
N ILE A 33 -12.58 0.46 -1.87
CA ILE A 33 -13.68 -0.31 -1.31
C ILE A 33 -14.73 -0.43 -2.42
N PRO A 34 -14.99 -1.62 -2.97
CA PRO A 34 -16.07 -1.81 -3.93
C PRO A 34 -17.41 -1.36 -3.34
N ALA A 35 -18.25 -0.77 -4.17
CA ALA A 35 -19.53 -0.22 -3.78
C ALA A 35 -20.61 -1.31 -3.70
N GLY A 36 -20.38 -2.35 -2.89
CA GLY A 36 -21.30 -3.46 -2.72
C GLY A 36 -20.82 -4.49 -1.71
N VAL A 37 -21.65 -5.49 -1.44
CA VAL A 37 -21.37 -6.54 -0.45
C VAL A 37 -21.77 -7.91 -0.97
N ILE A 38 -21.12 -8.96 -0.43
CA ILE A 38 -21.56 -10.34 -0.58
C ILE A 38 -22.36 -10.74 0.67
N THR A 39 -23.59 -11.24 0.49
CA THR A 39 -24.43 -11.74 1.58
C THR A 39 -24.00 -13.14 2.05
N SER A 40 -24.55 -13.61 3.16
CA SER A 40 -24.40 -15.01 3.59
C SER A 40 -24.99 -16.01 2.58
N SER A 41 -26.01 -15.60 1.83
CA SER A 41 -26.61 -16.38 0.73
C SER A 41 -25.80 -16.34 -0.56
N GLN A 42 -24.55 -15.87 -0.52
CA GLN A 42 -23.68 -15.81 -1.70
C GLN A 42 -24.26 -14.95 -2.83
N SER A 43 -24.95 -13.86 -2.47
CA SER A 43 -25.52 -12.90 -3.42
C SER A 43 -24.79 -11.57 -3.34
N TRP A 44 -24.52 -10.97 -4.49
CA TRP A 44 -23.96 -9.64 -4.63
C TRP A 44 -25.08 -8.61 -4.51
N ILE A 45 -24.88 -7.63 -3.63
CA ILE A 45 -25.76 -6.47 -3.51
C ILE A 45 -24.95 -5.24 -3.85
N ASP A 46 -25.28 -4.63 -4.98
CA ASP A 46 -24.75 -3.33 -5.37
C ASP A 46 -25.24 -2.22 -4.45
N ARG A 47 -24.36 -1.26 -4.21
CA ARG A 47 -24.65 -0.05 -3.46
C ARG A 47 -24.23 1.16 -4.25
N ASN A 48 -25.05 1.50 -5.23
CA ASN A 48 -24.90 2.73 -5.98
C ASN A 48 -25.48 3.93 -5.21
N LYS A 49 -24.82 4.29 -4.11
CA LYS A 49 -25.03 5.58 -3.43
C LYS A 49 -23.77 6.41 -3.65
N GLY A 50 -23.91 7.73 -3.79
CA GLY A 50 -22.80 8.67 -3.96
C GLY A 50 -21.72 8.64 -2.86
N TYR A 51 -21.94 7.88 -1.77
CA TYR A 51 -20.93 7.50 -0.80
C TYR A 51 -21.33 6.20 -0.07
N LEU A 52 -20.35 5.34 0.20
CA LEU A 52 -20.59 4.03 0.80
C LEU A 52 -20.91 4.11 2.32
N LEU A 53 -20.20 4.98 3.04
CA LEU A 53 -20.30 5.16 4.49
C LEU A 53 -20.19 6.65 4.86
N PRO A 54 -20.94 7.15 5.87
CA PRO A 54 -20.80 8.52 6.35
C PRO A 54 -19.40 8.78 6.93
N VAL A 55 -18.67 9.73 6.34
CA VAL A 55 -17.28 10.09 6.67
C VAL A 55 -17.08 10.40 8.17
N LYS A 56 -17.96 11.22 8.75
CA LYS A 56 -17.85 11.61 10.17
C LYS A 56 -18.00 10.39 11.10
N ALA A 57 -18.92 9.48 10.80
CA ALA A 57 -19.13 8.26 11.58
C ALA A 57 -17.95 7.29 11.43
N LEU A 58 -17.41 7.16 10.21
CA LEU A 58 -16.23 6.34 9.95
C LEU A 58 -15.00 6.86 10.70
N SER A 59 -14.78 8.17 10.67
CA SER A 59 -13.66 8.82 11.36
C SER A 59 -13.72 8.59 12.88
N LYS A 60 -14.88 8.82 13.50
CA LYS A 60 -15.08 8.58 14.94
C LYS A 60 -14.87 7.11 15.31
N ARG A 61 -15.43 6.18 14.51
CA ARG A 61 -15.32 4.74 14.78
C ARG A 61 -13.88 4.24 14.62
N PHE A 62 -13.19 4.64 13.57
CA PHE A 62 -11.80 4.25 13.34
C PHE A 62 -10.89 4.73 14.47
N ARG A 63 -11.03 5.99 14.88
CA ARG A 63 -10.31 6.56 16.03
C ARG A 63 -10.55 5.74 17.30
N GLY A 64 -11.82 5.47 17.63
CA GLY A 64 -12.17 4.70 18.83
C GLY A 64 -11.61 3.28 18.81
N LEU A 65 -11.71 2.58 17.68
CA LEU A 65 -11.17 1.22 17.53
C LEU A 65 -9.65 1.18 17.64
N LEU A 66 -8.94 2.13 17.02
CA LEU A 66 -7.49 2.19 17.12
C LEU A 66 -7.03 2.44 18.56
N VAL A 67 -7.66 3.39 19.25
CA VAL A 67 -7.32 3.69 20.66
C VAL A 67 -7.63 2.51 21.57
N SER A 68 -8.74 1.82 21.33
CA SER A 68 -9.08 0.59 22.07
C SER A 68 -8.01 -0.49 21.87
N ALA A 69 -7.60 -0.74 20.62
CA ALA A 69 -6.57 -1.73 20.31
C ALA A 69 -5.20 -1.37 20.92
N LEU A 70 -4.85 -0.08 20.95
CA LEU A 70 -3.62 0.39 21.60
C LEU A 70 -3.67 0.14 23.12
N ARG A 71 -4.80 0.41 23.78
CA ARG A 71 -5.00 0.13 25.21
C ARG A 71 -4.89 -1.36 25.51
N GLU A 72 -5.58 -2.19 24.73
CA GLU A 72 -5.51 -3.65 24.87
C GLU A 72 -4.07 -4.16 24.71
N THR A 73 -3.35 -3.65 23.71
CA THR A 73 -1.93 -3.99 23.51
C THR A 73 -1.09 -3.61 24.72
N LYS A 74 -1.34 -2.45 25.36
CA LYS A 74 -0.65 -2.02 26.59
C LYS A 74 -0.95 -2.93 27.78
N VAL A 75 -2.22 -3.31 27.97
CA VAL A 75 -2.64 -4.25 29.02
C VAL A 75 -1.96 -5.61 28.85
N ASN A 76 -1.79 -6.05 27.61
CA ASN A 76 -1.13 -7.31 27.26
C ASN A 76 0.42 -7.23 27.26
N GLY A 77 1.00 -6.25 27.96
CA GLY A 77 2.45 -6.10 28.13
C GLY A 77 3.17 -5.36 26.98
N GLY A 78 2.45 -4.90 25.97
CA GLY A 78 2.99 -4.04 24.92
C GLY A 78 3.37 -2.64 25.42
N PHE A 79 4.29 -1.98 24.73
CA PHE A 79 4.80 -0.65 25.10
C PHE A 79 5.34 -0.57 26.54
N SER A 80 5.99 -1.63 27.02
CA SER A 80 6.55 -1.73 28.38
C SER A 80 7.52 -0.59 28.72
N SER A 81 8.23 -0.07 27.71
CA SER A 81 9.16 1.06 27.86
C SER A 81 8.50 2.44 28.05
N ILE A 82 7.17 2.53 27.96
CA ILE A 82 6.41 3.79 28.12
C ILE A 82 5.63 3.72 29.44
N CYS A 83 5.75 4.75 30.29
CA CYS A 83 4.97 4.80 31.53
C CYS A 83 3.46 4.89 31.23
N THR A 84 2.64 4.33 32.12
CA THR A 84 1.18 4.27 31.92
C THR A 84 0.56 5.67 31.82
N ASP A 85 0.98 6.61 32.66
CA ASP A 85 0.45 7.97 32.67
C ASP A 85 0.74 8.72 31.36
N ASP A 86 1.96 8.58 30.84
CA ASP A 86 2.36 9.15 29.55
C ASP A 86 1.60 8.53 28.40
N PHE A 87 1.41 7.22 28.42
CA PHE A 87 0.63 6.51 27.43
C PHE A 87 -0.82 7.03 27.39
N ASP A 88 -1.47 7.11 28.55
CA ASP A 88 -2.85 7.59 28.67
C ASP A 88 -2.98 9.08 28.35
N ARG A 89 -1.99 9.90 28.70
CA ARG A 89 -1.91 11.32 28.30
C ARG A 89 -1.90 11.44 26.77
N VAL A 90 -1.09 10.67 26.07
CA VAL A 90 -1.03 10.68 24.60
C VAL A 90 -2.34 10.19 23.99
N LEU A 91 -2.95 9.12 24.52
CA LEU A 91 -4.22 8.61 24.01
C LEU A 91 -5.38 9.61 24.22
N ARG A 92 -5.41 10.33 25.35
CA ARG A 92 -6.38 11.42 25.58
C ARG A 92 -6.23 12.53 24.54
N GLN A 93 -5.01 12.99 24.28
CA GLN A 93 -4.75 13.98 23.23
C GLN A 93 -5.20 13.49 21.85
N LEU A 94 -4.95 12.22 21.54
CA LEU A 94 -5.33 11.61 20.27
C LEU A 94 -6.86 11.50 20.11
N MET A 95 -7.58 11.20 21.19
CA MET A 95 -9.05 11.18 21.23
C MET A 95 -9.69 12.57 21.08
N ASN A 96 -9.01 13.62 21.55
CA ASN A 96 -9.49 15.00 21.42
C ASN A 96 -9.28 15.59 20.02
N LYS A 97 -8.30 15.09 19.26
CA LYS A 97 -8.08 15.53 17.88
C LYS A 97 -9.21 15.05 16.98
N PRO A 98 -9.75 15.90 16.08
CA PRO A 98 -10.64 15.44 15.02
C PRO A 98 -9.85 14.62 14.01
N TRP A 99 -10.32 13.40 13.73
CA TRP A 99 -9.70 12.54 12.72
C TRP A 99 -10.38 12.77 11.39
N CYS A 100 -9.58 12.90 10.33
CA CYS A 100 -10.08 13.00 8.97
C CYS A 100 -9.93 11.64 8.27
N VAL A 101 -11.06 10.94 8.09
CA VAL A 101 -11.14 9.87 7.08
C VAL A 101 -11.83 10.46 5.87
N TYR A 102 -11.09 10.69 4.78
CA TYR A 102 -11.69 11.15 3.54
C TYR A 102 -12.27 9.97 2.75
N SER A 103 -13.47 10.13 2.21
CA SER A 103 -14.08 9.13 1.32
C SER A 103 -14.86 9.86 0.22
N LYS A 104 -14.64 9.42 -1.03
CA LYS A 104 -15.29 9.96 -2.23
C LYS A 104 -15.72 8.77 -3.10
N ALA A 105 -16.91 8.83 -3.67
CA ALA A 105 -17.28 7.87 -4.71
C ALA A 105 -16.43 8.10 -5.97
N ALA A 106 -15.87 7.01 -6.50
CA ALA A 106 -14.99 7.03 -7.65
C ALA A 106 -15.59 6.30 -8.87
N ILE A 107 -16.93 6.33 -8.99
CA ILE A 107 -17.67 5.54 -9.99
C ILE A 107 -17.28 5.92 -11.43
N GLN A 108 -16.93 7.19 -11.67
CA GLN A 108 -16.67 7.74 -13.00
C GLN A 108 -15.20 7.63 -13.47
N TYR A 109 -14.26 7.14 -12.65
CA TYR A 109 -12.82 7.20 -12.94
C TYR A 109 -12.09 5.91 -12.56
N ARG A 110 -12.57 4.76 -13.03
CA ARG A 110 -12.05 3.44 -12.61
C ARG A 110 -10.57 3.28 -12.92
N GLU A 111 -10.13 3.61 -14.14
CA GLU A 111 -8.73 3.53 -14.54
C GLU A 111 -7.85 4.53 -13.78
N THR A 112 -8.30 5.78 -13.65
CA THR A 112 -7.59 6.81 -12.89
C THR A 112 -7.42 6.41 -11.41
N LEU A 113 -8.40 5.72 -10.83
CA LEU A 113 -8.37 5.25 -9.45
C LEU A 113 -7.36 4.11 -9.24
N VAL A 114 -7.30 3.17 -10.20
CA VAL A 114 -6.31 2.09 -10.19
C VAL A 114 -4.91 2.68 -10.37
N ASN A 115 -4.72 3.58 -11.33
CA ASN A 115 -3.44 4.29 -11.53
C ASN A 115 -3.05 5.14 -10.32
N TYR A 116 -4.03 5.78 -9.67
CA TYR A 116 -3.81 6.49 -8.42
C TYR A 116 -3.26 5.54 -7.35
N LEU A 117 -3.87 4.38 -7.14
CA LEU A 117 -3.40 3.41 -6.15
C LEU A 117 -2.05 2.79 -6.53
N ALA A 118 -1.82 2.52 -7.82
CA ALA A 118 -0.58 1.94 -8.35
C ALA A 118 0.66 2.78 -7.99
N ARG A 119 0.51 4.12 -7.98
CA ARG A 119 1.60 5.02 -7.56
C ARG A 119 2.03 4.78 -6.10
N TYR A 120 1.13 4.33 -5.24
CA TYR A 120 1.43 4.02 -3.84
C TYR A 120 1.90 2.58 -3.62
N SER A 121 1.63 1.67 -4.57
CA SER A 121 2.07 0.28 -4.52
C SER A 121 3.47 0.05 -5.08
N HIS A 122 3.97 0.88 -5.99
CA HIS A 122 5.28 0.64 -6.65
C HIS A 122 6.38 1.61 -6.24
N ARG A 123 6.06 2.89 -6.00
CA ARG A 123 7.10 3.88 -5.66
C ARG A 123 7.43 3.82 -4.17
N ILE A 124 8.72 3.78 -3.85
CA ILE A 124 9.25 3.97 -2.49
C ILE A 124 9.30 5.49 -2.21
N GLY A 125 9.53 5.88 -0.95
CA GLY A 125 9.47 7.26 -0.46
C GLY A 125 10.16 8.35 -1.29
N LEU A 126 11.14 7.98 -2.09
CA LEU A 126 11.99 8.87 -2.87
C LEU A 126 12.11 8.37 -4.31
N SER A 127 11.90 9.25 -5.28
CA SER A 127 12.12 9.01 -6.70
C SER A 127 13.37 9.74 -7.19
N ASN A 128 14.08 9.18 -8.18
CA ASN A 128 15.36 9.72 -8.65
C ASN A 128 15.26 11.18 -9.12
N HIS A 129 14.20 11.55 -9.84
CA HIS A 129 14.00 12.95 -10.29
C HIS A 129 13.88 13.97 -9.16
N ARG A 130 13.67 13.53 -7.91
CA ARG A 130 13.63 14.42 -6.75
C ARG A 130 15.02 14.73 -6.21
N LEU A 131 16.03 13.93 -6.53
CA LEU A 131 17.43 14.21 -6.19
C LEU A 131 17.95 15.24 -7.21
N LEU A 132 18.21 16.46 -6.76
CA LEU A 132 18.68 17.55 -7.62
C LEU A 132 20.20 17.62 -7.64
N GLU A 133 20.82 17.61 -6.46
CA GLU A 133 22.27 17.77 -6.27
C GLU A 133 22.70 16.95 -5.07
N SER A 134 23.93 16.40 -5.11
CA SER A 134 24.52 15.64 -4.00
C SER A 134 26.02 15.91 -3.81
N PRO A 135 26.44 17.16 -3.51
CA PRO A 135 27.81 17.41 -3.05
C PRO A 135 28.14 16.64 -1.75
N PRO A 136 29.43 16.49 -1.37
CA PRO A 136 29.86 15.57 -0.31
C PRO A 136 29.10 15.66 1.03
N ASN A 137 28.72 16.87 1.46
CA ASN A 137 28.09 17.10 2.76
C ASN A 137 26.61 17.54 2.67
N ARG A 138 25.99 17.45 1.48
CA ARG A 138 24.61 17.91 1.29
C ARG A 138 23.92 17.19 0.15
N VAL A 139 22.69 16.79 0.38
CA VAL A 139 21.76 16.33 -0.67
C VAL A 139 20.61 17.32 -0.77
N THR A 140 20.30 17.73 -2.00
CA THR A 140 19.18 18.63 -2.31
C THR A 140 18.04 17.85 -2.92
N LEU A 141 16.87 17.89 -2.28
CA LEU A 141 15.64 17.26 -2.75
C LEU A 141 14.62 18.29 -3.26
N ALA A 142 14.03 18.05 -4.43
CA ALA A 142 12.81 18.72 -4.85
C ALA A 142 11.61 18.21 -4.04
N TYR A 143 10.72 19.10 -3.62
CA TYR A 143 9.46 18.73 -2.99
C TYR A 143 8.34 19.69 -3.41
N HIS A 144 7.10 19.20 -3.42
CA HIS A 144 5.93 20.04 -3.60
C HIS A 144 5.26 20.31 -2.25
N ASP A 145 5.08 21.59 -1.92
CA ASP A 145 4.31 22.03 -0.77
C ASP A 145 2.83 22.15 -1.15
N TYR A 146 2.05 21.11 -0.85
CA TYR A 146 0.61 21.10 -1.13
C TYR A 146 -0.18 22.17 -0.37
N ARG A 147 0.34 22.70 0.75
CA ARG A 147 -0.37 23.76 1.50
C ARG A 147 -0.19 25.12 0.84
N ALA A 148 1.00 25.36 0.30
CA ALA A 148 1.34 26.61 -0.38
C ALA A 148 1.28 26.51 -1.91
N ALA A 149 0.84 25.36 -2.45
CA ALA A 149 0.76 25.05 -3.88
C ALA A 149 2.03 25.39 -4.68
N ARG A 150 3.21 25.19 -4.09
CA ARG A 150 4.50 25.60 -4.69
C ARG A 150 5.56 24.52 -4.58
N ASN A 151 6.51 24.54 -5.52
CA ASN A 151 7.70 23.70 -5.45
C ASN A 151 8.75 24.35 -4.54
N GLY A 152 9.54 23.50 -3.88
CA GLY A 152 10.63 23.93 -3.00
C GLY A 152 11.80 22.97 -3.05
N LYS A 153 12.94 23.44 -2.53
CA LYS A 153 14.16 22.63 -2.34
C LYS A 153 14.32 22.34 -0.85
N LEU A 154 14.68 21.10 -0.53
CA LEU A 154 14.98 20.62 0.81
C LEU A 154 16.43 20.17 0.85
N HIS A 155 17.25 20.85 1.64
CA HIS A 155 18.65 20.47 1.85
C HIS A 155 18.76 19.60 3.09
N LEU A 156 19.41 18.44 2.97
CA LEU A 156 19.67 17.49 4.04
C LEU A 156 21.15 17.12 4.03
N THR A 157 21.70 16.65 5.15
CA THR A 157 22.95 15.89 5.11
C THR A 157 22.67 14.48 4.56
N PRO A 158 23.69 13.77 4.05
CA PRO A 158 23.54 12.37 3.64
C PRO A 158 22.95 11.47 4.75
N GLU A 159 23.37 11.67 6.00
CA GLU A 159 22.91 10.88 7.15
C GLU A 159 21.43 11.13 7.43
N GLU A 160 20.98 12.39 7.37
CA GLU A 160 19.58 12.74 7.58
C GLU A 160 18.68 12.19 6.46
N LEU A 161 19.19 12.13 5.22
CA LEU A 161 18.50 11.48 4.11
C LEU A 161 18.31 9.99 4.39
N VAL A 162 19.38 9.28 4.75
CA VAL A 162 19.34 7.85 5.08
C VAL A 162 18.41 7.61 6.26
N ARG A 163 18.54 8.37 7.36
CA ARG A 163 17.66 8.26 8.53
C ARG A 163 16.20 8.40 8.15
N ARG A 164 15.84 9.43 7.36
CA ARG A 164 14.46 9.63 6.90
C ARG A 164 13.98 8.53 5.97
N PHE A 165 14.82 8.06 5.07
CA PHE A 165 14.48 6.97 4.15
C PHE A 165 14.18 5.67 4.91
N LEU A 166 15.02 5.33 5.90
CA LEU A 166 14.88 4.10 6.69
C LEU A 166 13.61 4.06 7.53
N LEU A 167 13.01 5.20 7.90
CA LEU A 167 11.68 5.25 8.53
C LEU A 167 10.58 4.58 7.67
N HIS A 168 10.80 4.52 6.36
CA HIS A 168 9.81 4.04 5.39
C HIS A 168 10.02 2.59 4.98
N VAL A 169 11.17 1.99 5.30
CA VAL A 169 11.40 0.55 5.16
C VAL A 169 10.45 -0.19 6.10
N LEU A 170 9.78 -1.23 5.59
CA LEU A 170 8.85 -2.02 6.37
C LEU A 170 9.60 -3.19 7.03
N PRO A 171 9.25 -3.56 8.28
CA PRO A 171 9.79 -4.75 8.90
C PRO A 171 9.54 -5.98 8.02
N LYS A 172 10.42 -6.98 8.10
CA LYS A 172 10.25 -8.25 7.40
C LYS A 172 8.88 -8.85 7.72
N GLY A 173 8.17 -9.32 6.69
CA GLY A 173 6.82 -9.88 6.81
C GLY A 173 5.70 -8.85 6.92
N PHE A 174 6.00 -7.55 7.07
CA PHE A 174 4.96 -6.53 7.07
C PHE A 174 4.50 -6.20 5.65
N MET A 175 3.29 -6.66 5.29
CA MET A 175 2.70 -6.39 3.99
C MET A 175 2.24 -4.94 3.86
N ARG A 176 2.79 -4.22 2.86
CA ARG A 176 2.38 -2.85 2.49
C ARG A 176 0.94 -2.81 1.96
N ILE A 177 0.57 -3.79 1.15
CA ILE A 177 -0.74 -3.91 0.52
C ILE A 177 -1.46 -5.07 1.17
N ARG A 178 -2.71 -4.86 1.58
CA ARG A 178 -3.53 -5.88 2.21
C ARG A 178 -4.92 -5.91 1.60
N LEU A 179 -5.42 -7.11 1.40
CA LEU A 179 -6.78 -7.34 0.91
C LEU A 179 -7.64 -7.89 2.05
N TYR A 180 -8.86 -7.36 2.16
CA TYR A 180 -9.78 -7.65 3.25
C TYR A 180 -11.17 -8.07 2.76
N GLY A 181 -11.86 -8.81 3.62
CA GLY A 181 -13.23 -9.28 3.39
C GLY A 181 -13.29 -10.17 2.14
N PHE A 182 -14.28 -9.95 1.26
CA PHE A 182 -14.40 -10.79 0.07
C PHE A 182 -13.23 -10.64 -0.93
N LEU A 183 -12.40 -9.60 -0.77
CA LEU A 183 -11.17 -9.44 -1.56
C LEU A 183 -9.96 -10.14 -0.92
N SER A 184 -10.08 -10.72 0.27
CA SER A 184 -8.96 -11.40 0.93
C SER A 184 -8.43 -12.58 0.09
N ASN A 185 -7.11 -12.77 0.10
CA ASN A 185 -6.42 -13.72 -0.79
C ASN A 185 -7.05 -15.13 -0.79
N ALA A 186 -7.47 -15.63 0.38
CA ALA A 186 -8.02 -16.97 0.54
C ALA A 186 -9.35 -17.20 -0.21
N ILE A 187 -10.18 -16.16 -0.39
CA ILE A 187 -11.53 -16.31 -0.95
C ILE A 187 -11.79 -15.43 -2.18
N LYS A 188 -10.88 -14.51 -2.50
CA LYS A 188 -11.04 -13.51 -3.58
C LYS A 188 -11.43 -14.14 -4.91
N ARG A 189 -10.75 -15.22 -5.33
CA ARG A 189 -11.01 -15.86 -6.64
C ARG A 189 -12.46 -16.33 -6.73
N ARG A 190 -12.92 -17.12 -5.75
CA ARG A 190 -14.30 -17.60 -5.67
C ARG A 190 -15.31 -16.45 -5.61
N CYS A 191 -15.07 -15.47 -4.75
CA CYS A 191 -15.96 -14.32 -4.60
C CYS A 191 -16.07 -13.48 -5.87
N LEU A 192 -14.97 -13.24 -6.59
CA LEU A 192 -14.98 -12.46 -7.83
C LEU A 192 -15.66 -13.19 -8.98
N LEU A 193 -15.51 -14.51 -9.09
CA LEU A 193 -16.23 -15.32 -10.09
C LEU A 193 -17.74 -15.18 -9.90
N LEU A 194 -18.21 -15.41 -8.68
CA LEU A 194 -19.62 -15.28 -8.29
C LEU A 194 -20.17 -13.87 -8.56
N ILE A 195 -19.41 -12.82 -8.21
CA ILE A 195 -19.85 -11.45 -8.47
C ILE A 195 -19.96 -11.19 -9.97
N ARG A 196 -18.98 -11.62 -10.78
CA ARG A 196 -18.98 -11.41 -12.23
C ARG A 196 -20.15 -12.12 -12.91
N GLU A 197 -20.42 -13.36 -12.52
CA GLU A 197 -21.57 -14.13 -12.98
C GLU A 197 -22.89 -13.39 -12.70
N GLN A 198 -23.08 -12.92 -11.46
CA GLN A 198 -24.30 -12.20 -11.06
C GLN A 198 -24.45 -10.81 -11.70
N LEU A 199 -23.34 -10.22 -12.14
CA LEU A 199 -23.32 -8.97 -12.90
C LEU A 199 -23.46 -9.18 -14.41
N GLY A 200 -23.63 -10.43 -14.89
CA GLY A 200 -23.69 -10.75 -16.31
C GLY A 200 -22.40 -10.40 -17.07
N GLN A 201 -21.26 -10.33 -16.38
CA GLN A 201 -19.97 -10.07 -17.01
C GLN A 201 -19.38 -11.38 -17.52
N GLU A 202 -18.91 -11.39 -18.76
CA GLU A 202 -18.17 -12.53 -19.29
C GLU A 202 -16.98 -12.85 -18.38
N LEU A 203 -16.91 -14.11 -17.97
CA LEU A 203 -15.75 -14.64 -17.28
C LEU A 203 -14.60 -14.63 -18.29
N LYS A 204 -13.78 -13.57 -18.27
CA LYS A 204 -12.41 -13.71 -18.75
C LYS A 204 -11.77 -14.77 -17.89
N VAL A 205 -11.71 -15.99 -18.44
CA VAL A 205 -10.71 -16.96 -18.02
C VAL A 205 -9.40 -16.25 -18.30
N GLU A 206 -8.84 -15.60 -17.28
CA GLU A 206 -7.40 -15.40 -17.24
C GLU A 206 -6.88 -16.83 -17.33
N SER A 207 -6.55 -17.26 -18.55
CA SER A 207 -5.56 -18.30 -18.71
C SER A 207 -4.43 -17.81 -17.82
N ASP A 208 -4.15 -18.56 -16.75
CA ASP A 208 -2.83 -18.52 -16.17
C ASP A 208 -1.89 -18.96 -17.30
N GLN A 209 -1.61 -18.05 -18.24
CA GLN A 209 -0.31 -17.97 -18.86
C GLN A 209 0.57 -17.54 -17.69
N VAL A 210 0.87 -18.52 -16.84
CA VAL A 210 2.25 -18.77 -16.50
C VAL A 210 2.92 -18.71 -17.87
N GLU A 211 3.49 -17.56 -18.21
CA GLU A 211 4.55 -17.53 -19.20
C GLU A 211 5.42 -18.69 -18.76
N GLN A 212 5.36 -19.78 -19.51
CA GLN A 212 6.45 -20.71 -19.51
C GLN A 212 7.61 -19.85 -19.92
N VAL A 213 8.32 -19.34 -18.91
CA VAL A 213 9.67 -18.87 -19.06
C VAL A 213 10.34 -20.06 -19.69
N VAL A 214 10.47 -20.03 -21.01
CA VAL A 214 11.26 -20.98 -21.76
C VAL A 214 12.61 -20.88 -21.07
N SER A 215 12.95 -21.90 -20.30
CA SER A 215 14.11 -21.92 -19.43
C SER A 215 15.35 -22.04 -20.30
N SER A 216 15.70 -20.95 -20.98
CA SER A 216 16.93 -20.85 -21.75
C SER A 216 18.08 -20.53 -20.79
N SER A 217 18.47 -21.52 -19.99
CA SER A 217 19.83 -21.80 -19.51
C SER A 217 19.74 -22.66 -18.24
N HIS A 218 20.27 -23.89 -18.30
CA HIS A 218 20.44 -24.78 -17.14
C HIS A 218 21.58 -24.24 -16.27
N ALA A 219 21.31 -23.18 -15.51
CA ALA A 219 22.26 -22.66 -14.54
C ALA A 219 22.12 -23.44 -13.23
N HIS A 220 23.20 -24.09 -12.79
CA HIS A 220 23.25 -24.80 -11.52
C HIS A 220 23.73 -23.87 -10.40
N CYS A 221 23.21 -24.06 -9.19
CA CYS A 221 23.75 -23.36 -8.03
C CYS A 221 25.19 -23.85 -7.78
N PRO A 222 26.23 -22.98 -7.81
CA PRO A 222 27.61 -23.41 -7.62
C PRO A 222 27.89 -23.93 -6.20
N SER A 223 26.97 -23.71 -5.25
CA SER A 223 27.10 -24.20 -3.87
C SER A 223 26.40 -25.54 -3.61
N CYS A 224 25.36 -25.91 -4.37
CA CYS A 224 24.54 -27.08 -4.04
C CYS A 224 23.99 -27.87 -5.24
N GLY A 225 24.26 -27.45 -6.47
CA GLY A 225 23.91 -28.17 -7.70
C GLY A 225 22.42 -28.26 -8.04
N HIS A 226 21.51 -27.74 -7.20
CA HIS A 226 20.07 -27.84 -7.43
C HIS A 226 19.58 -26.94 -8.58
N GLU A 227 18.66 -27.47 -9.38
CA GLU A 227 17.84 -26.75 -10.36
C GLU A 227 16.47 -26.35 -9.77
N PRO A 228 15.79 -25.31 -10.31
CA PRO A 228 16.25 -24.36 -11.32
C PRO A 228 16.71 -23.04 -10.68
N VAL A 229 17.88 -22.54 -11.07
CA VAL A 229 18.35 -21.21 -10.67
C VAL A 229 18.08 -20.23 -11.81
N THR A 230 17.44 -19.09 -11.51
CA THR A 230 17.20 -18.03 -12.50
C THR A 230 18.39 -17.08 -12.55
N CYS A 231 19.12 -17.03 -13.67
CA CYS A 231 20.17 -16.04 -13.90
C CYS A 231 19.54 -14.65 -14.13
N LEU A 232 19.87 -13.67 -13.28
CA LEU A 232 19.32 -12.31 -13.37
C LEU A 232 20.18 -11.39 -14.25
N GLY A 233 21.45 -11.73 -14.47
CA GLY A 233 22.40 -10.92 -15.23
C GLY A 233 23.86 -11.27 -14.91
N GLU A 234 24.76 -10.73 -15.71
CA GLU A 234 26.21 -10.82 -15.58
C GLU A 234 26.78 -9.47 -15.12
N TYR A 235 27.73 -9.51 -14.18
CA TYR A 235 28.43 -8.33 -13.67
C TYR A 235 29.93 -8.48 -13.89
N SER A 236 30.53 -7.49 -14.54
CA SER A 236 31.97 -7.29 -14.60
C SER A 236 32.33 -5.96 -13.94
N SER A 237 33.61 -5.74 -13.63
CA SER A 237 34.09 -4.46 -13.07
C SER A 237 33.85 -3.25 -13.98
N GLU A 238 33.50 -3.48 -15.26
CA GLU A 238 33.33 -2.46 -16.29
C GLU A 238 31.90 -2.36 -16.82
N SER A 239 31.03 -3.35 -16.58
CA SER A 239 29.67 -3.38 -17.10
C SER A 239 28.74 -4.33 -16.33
N MET A 240 27.44 -4.02 -16.34
CA MET A 240 26.39 -4.90 -15.83
C MET A 240 25.34 -5.12 -16.92
N THR A 241 25.11 -6.39 -17.28
CA THR A 241 24.16 -6.80 -18.32
C THR A 241 23.08 -7.66 -17.68
N LEU A 242 21.82 -7.21 -17.71
CA LEU A 242 20.68 -7.97 -17.19
C LEU A 242 19.98 -8.70 -18.34
N HIS A 243 19.78 -10.02 -18.21
CA HIS A 243 19.22 -10.86 -19.28
C HIS A 243 17.69 -10.82 -19.39
N ASN A 244 17.01 -9.94 -18.64
CA ASN A 244 15.56 -9.86 -18.62
C ASN A 244 15.06 -8.46 -19.04
N GLU A 245 14.63 -8.31 -20.30
CA GLU A 245 14.06 -7.06 -20.81
C GLU A 245 12.74 -6.66 -20.12
N ALA A 246 12.08 -7.58 -19.40
CA ALA A 246 10.89 -7.24 -18.60
C ALA A 246 11.21 -6.33 -17.39
N SER A 247 12.49 -6.15 -17.03
CA SER A 247 12.91 -5.19 -15.99
C SER A 247 13.40 -3.84 -16.55
N LEU A 248 13.61 -3.72 -17.86
CA LEU A 248 14.07 -2.49 -18.51
C LEU A 248 12.92 -1.51 -18.82
N ALA A 249 11.70 -2.01 -19.02
CA ALA A 249 10.51 -1.16 -19.18
C ALA A 249 10.11 -0.41 -17.89
N LEU A 250 10.69 -0.76 -16.73
CA LEU A 250 10.44 -0.09 -15.45
C LEU A 250 11.50 0.95 -15.05
N LEU A 251 12.55 1.11 -15.87
CA LEU A 251 13.62 2.10 -15.63
C LEU A 251 13.71 3.18 -16.71
N ASN A 252 13.23 2.91 -17.93
CA ASN A 252 13.28 3.86 -19.04
C ASN A 252 11.89 4.16 -19.61
N SER A 253 11.08 4.94 -18.89
CA SER A 253 10.02 5.73 -19.51
C SER A 253 9.84 7.01 -18.71
N SER A 254 10.29 8.09 -19.36
CA SER A 254 10.50 9.49 -18.96
C SER A 254 9.45 10.13 -18.04
#